data_AF-A0A553MYI7-F1
#
_entry.id   AF-A0A553MYI7-F1
#
_cell.length_a   1.000
_cell.length_b   1.000
_cell.length_c   1.000
_cell.angle_alpha   90.00
_cell.angle_beta   90.00
_cell.angle_gamma   90.00
#
_symmetry.space_group_name_H-M   'P 1'
#
loop_
_entity.id
_entity.type
_entity.pdbx_description
1 polymer ?
#
loop_
_entity_poly.entity_id
_entity_poly.type
_entity_poly.pdbx_seq_one_letter_code
_entity_poly.pdbx_strand_id
1 'polypeptide(L)'
;MADAGIKVGFKRETFAKLLTRSFREKTKVSSDAVLLTAEMLKVFVEEAARRAVKQADSEDADTVGIEHFEKILPQLKGVIAAGSGAVATEGP
;
A
#
# COMPACT_ATOMS: atom_id res chain seq x y z
N MET A 1 10.62 8.95 26.12
CA MET A 1 11.76 8.71 25.23
C MET A 1 11.27 9.00 23.82
N ALA A 2 11.69 10.12 23.23
CA ALA A 2 11.22 10.54 21.91
C ALA A 2 11.89 9.66 20.86
N ASP A 3 11.14 8.69 20.32
CA ASP A 3 11.47 8.09 19.03
C ASP A 3 11.36 9.24 18.02
N ALA A 4 12.50 9.85 17.70
CA ALA A 4 12.60 10.77 16.58
C ALA A 4 12.41 9.91 15.33
N GLY A 5 11.15 9.61 15.04
CA GLY A 5 10.72 8.60 14.09
C GLY A 5 11.47 8.79 12.80
N ILE A 6 12.30 7.80 12.47
CA ILE A 6 12.89 7.70 11.15
C ILE A 6 11.70 7.77 10.19
N LYS A 7 11.59 8.86 9.43
CA LYS A 7 10.54 8.99 8.42
C LYS A 7 10.92 8.06 7.27
N VAL A 8 10.70 6.76 7.48
CA VAL A 8 10.83 5.74 6.45
C VAL A 8 9.75 6.06 5.42
N GLY A 9 10.19 6.25 4.18
CA GLY A 9 9.34 6.67 3.08
C GLY A 9 9.98 6.32 1.76
N PHE A 10 9.15 6.16 0.74
CA PHE A 10 9.62 5.87 -0.61
C PHE A 10 10.26 7.12 -1.21
N LYS A 11 11.48 6.98 -1.75
CA LYS A 11 12.10 8.07 -2.52
C LYS A 11 11.21 8.39 -3.72
N ARG A 12 10.87 9.68 -3.87
CA ARG A 12 10.02 10.18 -4.96
C ARG A 12 10.46 9.66 -6.34
N GLU A 13 11.76 9.69 -6.62
CA GLU A 13 12.33 9.24 -7.89
C GLU A 13 12.13 7.73 -8.13
N THR A 14 12.29 6.92 -7.08
CA THR A 14 12.04 5.48 -7.15
C THR A 14 10.58 5.21 -7.42
N PHE A 15 9.69 5.90 -6.72
CA PHE A 15 8.26 5.73 -6.87
C PHE A 15 7.75 6.19 -8.24
N ALA A 16 8.24 7.34 -8.73
CA ALA A 16 7.95 7.82 -10.09
C ALA A 16 8.35 6.79 -11.16
N LYS A 17 9.56 6.21 -11.06
CA LYS A 17 10.02 5.16 -12.00
C LYS A 17 9.13 3.92 -11.94
N LEU A 18 8.70 3.51 -10.75
CA LEU A 18 7.83 2.35 -10.54
C LEU A 18 6.44 2.56 -11.15
N LEU A 19 5.87 3.76 -11.01
CA LEU A 19 4.62 4.15 -11.67
C LEU A 19 4.76 4.13 -13.19
N THR A 20 5.79 4.80 -13.74
CA THR A 20 6.00 4.86 -15.20
C THR A 20 6.25 3.49 -15.83
N ARG A 21 6.85 2.55 -15.09
CA ARG A 21 7.03 1.16 -15.53
C ARG A 21 5.70 0.41 -15.66
N SER A 22 4.69 0.80 -14.91
CA SER A 22 3.38 0.14 -14.89
C SER A 22 2.40 0.71 -15.93
N PHE A 23 2.67 1.91 -16.46
CA PHE A 23 1.83 2.55 -17.47
C PHE A 23 2.05 1.92 -18.85
N ARG A 24 0.95 1.67 -19.58
CA ARG A 24 0.99 1.09 -20.93
C ARG A 24 1.20 2.14 -22.04
N GLU A 25 0.89 3.40 -21.76
CA GLU A 25 0.99 4.52 -22.72
C GLU A 25 1.93 5.62 -22.20
N LYS A 26 2.04 6.73 -22.94
CA LYS A 26 2.85 7.92 -22.59
C LYS A 26 2.26 8.74 -21.43
N THR A 27 1.67 8.07 -20.44
CA THR A 27 1.05 8.67 -19.26
C THR A 27 2.10 9.42 -18.45
N LYS A 28 1.81 10.69 -18.15
CA LYS A 28 2.61 11.53 -17.25
C LYS A 28 1.93 11.61 -15.90
N VAL A 29 2.73 11.69 -14.85
CA VAL A 29 2.26 11.87 -13.48
C VAL A 29 2.82 13.19 -12.95
N SER A 30 1.99 14.01 -12.32
CA SER A 30 2.44 15.28 -11.73
C SER A 30 3.32 15.03 -10.51
N SER A 31 4.16 16.00 -10.16
CA SER A 31 5.02 15.95 -8.97
C SER A 31 4.25 15.60 -7.70
N ASP A 32 3.09 16.22 -7.54
CA ASP A 32 2.28 16.16 -6.33
C ASP A 32 1.54 14.83 -6.26
N ALA A 33 1.08 14.32 -7.42
CA ALA A 33 0.49 12.99 -7.52
C ALA A 33 1.50 11.90 -7.12
N VAL A 34 2.78 12.01 -7.51
CA VAL A 34 3.83 11.07 -7.08
C VAL A 34 4.01 11.09 -5.56
N LEU A 35 4.00 12.27 -4.92
CA LEU A 35 4.13 12.38 -3.47
C LEU A 35 2.93 11.75 -2.75
N LEU A 36 1.72 12.07 -3.19
CA LEU A 36 0.49 11.54 -2.60
C LEU A 36 0.44 10.01 -2.71
N THR A 37 0.76 9.47 -3.88
CA THR A 37 0.71 8.02 -4.11
C THR A 37 1.88 7.28 -3.44
N ALA A 38 3.01 7.94 -3.20
CA ALA A 38 4.10 7.40 -2.37
C ALA A 38 3.68 7.28 -0.90
N GLU A 39 3.00 8.29 -0.34
CA GLU A 39 2.43 8.22 1.02
C GLU A 39 1.30 7.18 1.08
N MET A 40 0.48 7.05 0.03
CA MET A 40 -0.52 5.99 -0.06
C MET A 40 0.12 4.59 -0.02
N LEU A 41 1.21 4.36 -0.74
CA LEU A 41 1.93 3.09 -0.68
C LEU A 41 2.52 2.85 0.72
N LYS A 42 3.01 3.90 1.38
CA LYS A 42 3.53 3.80 2.75
C LYS A 42 2.46 3.32 3.71
N VAL A 43 1.30 3.98 3.72
CA VAL A 43 0.15 3.58 4.56
C VAL A 43 -0.28 2.14 4.24
N PHE A 44 -0.27 1.76 2.97
CA PHE A 44 -0.60 0.39 2.56
C PHE A 44 0.37 -0.65 3.16
N VAL A 45 1.68 -0.40 3.14
CA VAL A 45 2.69 -1.31 3.71
C VAL A 45 2.60 -1.35 5.24
N GLU A 46 2.41 -0.21 5.89
CA GLU A 46 2.23 -0.14 7.34
C GLU A 46 0.99 -0.90 7.80
N GLU A 47 -0.12 -0.77 7.07
CA GLU A 47 -1.36 -1.48 7.36
C GLU A 47 -1.21 -2.99 7.16
N ALA A 48 -0.51 -3.41 6.09
CA ALA A 48 -0.19 -4.80 5.84
C ALA A 48 0.65 -5.40 6.98
N ALA A 49 1.68 -4.68 7.44
CA ALA A 49 2.52 -5.09 8.56
C ALA A 49 1.72 -5.18 9.87
N ARG A 50 0.93 -4.15 10.20
CA ARG A 50 0.11 -4.13 11.42
C ARG A 50 -0.90 -5.28 11.46
N ARG A 51 -1.54 -5.59 10.33
CA ARG A 51 -2.46 -6.73 10.24
C ARG A 51 -1.76 -8.07 10.39
N ALA A 52 -0.57 -8.21 9.81
CA ALA A 52 0.22 -9.43 9.95
C ALA A 52 0.69 -9.64 11.40
N VAL A 53 1.09 -8.57 12.10
CA VAL A 53 1.37 -8.60 13.56
C VAL A 53 0.13 -9.03 14.33
N LYS A 54 -1.02 -8.40 14.10
CA LYS A 54 -2.27 -8.75 14.77
C LYS A 54 -2.69 -10.22 14.54
N GLN A 55 -2.39 -10.76 13.35
CA GLN A 55 -2.65 -12.16 13.03
C GLN A 55 -1.70 -13.11 13.79
N ALA A 56 -0.41 -12.78 13.86
CA ALA A 56 0.55 -13.52 14.65
C ALA A 56 0.21 -13.50 16.15
N ASP A 57 -0.15 -12.32 16.68
CA ASP A 57 -0.61 -12.17 18.07
C ASP A 57 -1.85 -13.02 18.36
N SER A 58 -2.79 -13.12 17.39
CA SER A 58 -4.00 -13.95 17.55
C SER A 58 -3.75 -15.46 17.53
N GLU A 59 -2.55 -15.86 17.10
CA GLU A 59 -2.09 -17.25 17.04
C GLU A 59 -1.01 -17.54 18.09
N ASP A 60 -0.82 -16.64 19.06
CA ASP A 60 0.21 -16.71 20.10
C ASP A 60 1.64 -16.90 19.54
N ALA A 61 1.92 -16.31 18.39
CA ALA A 61 3.22 -16.37 17.73
C ALA A 61 4.08 -15.14 18.04
N ASP A 62 5.30 -15.36 18.53
CA ASP A 62 6.26 -14.28 18.86
C ASP A 62 6.83 -13.55 17.62
N THR A 63 6.64 -14.11 16.42
CA THR A 63 7.18 -13.55 15.18
C THR A 63 6.18 -13.67 14.02
N VAL A 64 6.17 -12.66 13.15
CA VAL A 64 5.35 -12.68 11.94
C VAL A 64 5.99 -13.60 10.88
N GLY A 65 5.48 -14.83 10.81
CA GLY A 65 5.69 -15.76 9.68
C GLY A 65 4.89 -15.40 8.42
N ILE A 66 5.22 -16.08 7.31
CA ILE A 66 4.59 -15.87 5.99
C ILE A 66 3.11 -16.27 6.02
N GLU A 67 2.77 -17.33 6.76
CA GLU A 67 1.42 -17.85 6.96
C GLU A 67 0.45 -16.81 7.55
N HIS A 68 0.92 -15.96 8.46
CA HIS A 68 0.13 -14.86 9.03
C HIS A 68 -0.17 -13.80 7.96
N PHE A 69 0.81 -13.51 7.10
CA PHE A 69 0.64 -12.58 6.00
C PHE A 69 -0.36 -13.09 4.96
N GLU A 70 -0.26 -14.38 4.59
CA GLU A 70 -1.18 -15.02 3.64
C GLU A 70 -2.64 -14.97 4.10
N LYS A 71 -2.88 -15.12 5.41
CA LYS A 71 -4.22 -15.02 6.01
C LYS A 71 -4.82 -13.62 5.91
N ILE A 72 -4.00 -12.55 5.96
CA ILE A 72 -4.48 -11.17 5.87
C ILE A 72 -4.56 -10.64 4.44
N LEU A 73 -3.94 -11.31 3.47
CA LEU A 73 -3.96 -10.92 2.04
C LEU A 73 -5.37 -10.69 1.47
N PRO A 74 -6.40 -11.53 1.76
CA PRO A 74 -7.75 -11.30 1.25
C PRO A 74 -8.32 -9.95 1.68
N GLN A 75 -8.16 -9.59 2.97
CA GLN A 75 -8.66 -8.33 3.53
C GLN A 75 -7.83 -7.12 3.06
N LEU A 76 -6.53 -7.31 2.87
CA LEU A 76 -5.63 -6.26 2.40
C LEU A 76 -5.95 -5.82 0.97
N LYS A 77 -6.27 -6.77 0.08
CA LYS A 77 -6.72 -6.49 -1.31
C LYS A 77 -8.06 -5.74 -1.33
N GLY A 78 -8.97 -6.06 -0.40
CA GLY A 78 -10.27 -5.40 -0.27
C GLY A 78 -10.18 -3.90 0.02
N VAL A 79 -9.17 -3.46 0.79
CA VAL A 79 -8.95 -2.03 1.09
C VAL A 79 -8.61 -1.23 -0.16
N ILE A 80 -7.79 -1.78 -1.07
CA ILE A 80 -7.48 -1.12 -2.35
C ILE A 80 -8.70 -1.15 -3.28
N ALA A 81 -9.46 -2.24 -3.29
CA ALA A 81 -10.64 -2.39 -4.16
C ALA A 81 -11.80 -1.47 -3.76
N ALA A 82 -11.97 -1.17 -2.47
CA ALA A 82 -13.03 -0.27 -1.99
C ALA A 82 -12.85 1.19 -2.44
N GLY A 83 -11.66 1.58 -2.94
CA GLY A 83 -11.43 2.87 -3.60
C GLY A 83 -11.88 2.95 -5.06
N SER A 84 -12.24 1.81 -5.68
CA SER A 84 -12.76 1.73 -7.05
C SER A 84 -14.29 1.59 -7.04
N GLY A 85 -14.96 2.53 -6.37
CA GLY A 85 -16.39 2.72 -6.54
C GLY A 85 -16.68 3.34 -7.90
N ALA A 86 -17.24 2.52 -8.81
CA ALA A 86 -18.11 2.88 -9.91
C ALA A 86 -17.89 4.24 -10.62
N VAL A 87 -17.24 4.21 -11.79
CA VAL A 87 -17.81 4.94 -12.93
C VAL A 87 -18.43 3.89 -13.85
N ALA A 88 -19.69 3.58 -13.58
CA ALA A 88 -20.52 2.89 -14.56
C ALA A 88 -20.76 3.89 -15.69
N THR A 89 -19.93 3.84 -16.74
CA THR A 89 -20.32 4.41 -18.02
C THR A 89 -21.27 3.43 -18.69
N GLU A 90 -22.54 3.44 -18.27
CA GLU A 90 -23.60 3.01 -19.17
C GLU A 90 -23.78 4.14 -20.19
N GLY A 91 -23.29 3.90 -21.40
CA GLY A 91 -23.55 4.71 -22.57
C GLY A 91 -24.95 4.42 -23.14
N PRO A 92 -25.44 5.32 -24.01
CA PRO A 92 -26.86 5.54 -24.29
C PRO A 92 -27.60 4.40 -24.99
#